data_AF-A0A6B3MFU8-F1
#
_entry.id   AF-A0A6B3MFU8-F1
#
_cell.length_a   1.000
_cell.length_b   1.000
_cell.length_c   1.000
_cell.angle_alpha   90.00
_cell.angle_beta   90.00
_cell.angle_gamma   90.00
#
_symmetry.space_group_name_H-M   'P 1'
#
loop_
_entity.id
_entity.type
_entity.pdbx_description
1 polymer ?
#
loop_
_entity_poly.entity_id
_entity_poly.type
_entity_poly.pdbx_seq_one_letter_code
_entity_poly.pdbx_strand_id
1 'polypeptide(L)' 'MSDIQNKIEQERAQAREVCDIQGASSGDCAAAWDAVEELQAEASHQQQKIKPKNSLEKYCDDNPEADECRVYDD' A
#
# COMPACT_ATOMS: atom_id res chain seq x y z
N MET A 1 5.13 -9.93 2.63
CA MET A 1 4.56 -9.64 1.30
C MET A 1 3.67 -10.78 0.79
N SER A 2 4.05 -12.06 0.94
CA SER A 2 3.17 -13.18 0.52
C SER A 2 1.84 -13.19 1.27
N ASP A 3 1.85 -12.92 2.58
CA ASP A 3 0.65 -13.08 3.43
C ASP A 3 -0.43 -12.02 3.13
N ILE A 4 -0.03 -10.77 2.89
CA ILE A 4 -0.99 -9.70 2.58
C ILE A 4 -1.63 -9.91 1.19
N GLN A 5 -0.89 -10.45 0.23
CA GLN A 5 -1.47 -10.74 -1.08
C GLN A 5 -2.44 -11.92 -1.04
N ASN A 6 -2.12 -12.97 -0.28
CA ASN A 6 -3.07 -14.07 -0.06
C ASN A 6 -4.35 -13.56 0.62
N LYS A 7 -4.22 -12.65 1.59
CA LYS A 7 -5.37 -12.00 2.26
C LYS A 7 -6.20 -11.17 1.28
N ILE A 8 -5.57 -10.37 0.42
CA ILE A 8 -6.28 -9.58 -0.61
C ILE A 8 -7.07 -10.50 -1.55
N GLU A 9 -6.50 -11.60 -2.02
CA GLU A 9 -7.23 -12.54 -2.88
C GLU A 9 -8.41 -13.21 -2.16
N GLN A 10 -8.25 -13.55 -0.88
CA GLN A 10 -9.33 -14.08 -0.07
C GLN A 10 -10.47 -13.06 0.10
N GLU A 11 -10.18 -11.83 0.51
CA GLU A 11 -11.19 -10.80 0.71
C GLU A 11 -11.85 -10.39 -0.62
N ARG A 12 -11.12 -10.42 -1.75
CA ARG A 12 -11.70 -10.22 -3.09
C ARG A 12 -12.73 -11.29 -3.43
N ALA A 13 -12.48 -12.55 -3.09
CA ALA A 13 -13.44 -13.62 -3.30
C ALA A 13 -14.68 -13.43 -2.40
N GLN A 14 -14.47 -13.06 -1.14
CA GLN A 14 -15.55 -12.79 -0.19
C GLN A 14 -16.39 -11.57 -0.59
N ALA A 15 -15.76 -10.48 -1.04
CA ALA A 15 -16.48 -9.30 -1.51
C ALA A 15 -17.39 -9.62 -2.70
N ARG A 16 -16.93 -10.45 -3.65
CA ARG A 16 -17.77 -10.93 -4.76
C ARG A 16 -18.96 -11.74 -4.25
N GLU A 17 -18.72 -12.70 -3.36
CA GLU A 17 -19.79 -13.52 -2.78
C GLU A 17 -20.83 -12.68 -2.03
N VAL A 18 -20.38 -11.72 -1.22
CA VAL A 18 -21.27 -10.80 -0.50
C VAL A 18 -22.09 -9.96 -1.47
N CYS A 19 -21.48 -9.41 -2.52
CA CYS A 19 -22.19 -8.63 -3.53
C CYS A 19 -23.19 -9.48 -4.33
N ASP A 20 -22.87 -10.74 -4.62
CA ASP A 20 -23.77 -11.67 -5.32
C ASP A 20 -24.98 -12.05 -4.45
N ILE A 21 -24.79 -12.21 -3.13
CA ILE A 21 -25.86 -12.59 -2.18
C ILE A 21 -26.70 -11.39 -1.74
N GLN A 22 -26.06 -10.29 -1.35
CA GLN A 22 -26.72 -9.11 -0.77
C GLN A 22 -27.12 -8.06 -1.82
N GLY A 23 -26.63 -8.20 -3.05
CA GLY A 23 -26.85 -7.29 -4.16
C GLY A 23 -25.72 -6.28 -4.31
N ALA A 24 -25.40 -5.94 -5.56
CA ALA A 24 -24.25 -5.10 -5.91
C ALA A 24 -24.32 -3.65 -5.38
N SER A 25 -25.50 -3.15 -5.04
CA SER A 25 -25.70 -1.81 -4.46
C SER A 25 -26.01 -1.85 -2.96
N SER A 26 -25.81 -2.99 -2.30
CA SER A 26 -26.00 -3.12 -0.86
C SER A 26 -24.85 -2.48 -0.07
N GLY A 27 -25.15 -2.04 1.16
CA GLY A 27 -24.12 -1.56 2.08
C GLY A 27 -23.09 -2.63 2.45
N ASP A 28 -23.52 -3.89 2.53
CA ASP A 28 -22.62 -5.02 2.82
C ASP A 28 -21.62 -5.26 1.69
N CYS A 29 -22.07 -5.16 0.43
CA CYS A 29 -21.19 -5.21 -0.74
C CYS A 29 -20.16 -4.06 -0.71
N ALA A 30 -20.59 -2.84 -0.41
CA ALA A 30 -19.69 -1.69 -0.29
C ALA A 30 -18.66 -1.91 0.83
N ALA A 31 -19.09 -2.31 2.03
CA ALA A 31 -18.19 -2.57 3.16
C ALA A 31 -17.18 -3.70 2.87
N ALA A 32 -17.58 -4.73 2.13
CA ALA A 32 -16.66 -5.80 1.74
C ALA A 32 -15.60 -5.32 0.74
N TRP A 33 -15.95 -4.42 -0.19
CA TRP A 33 -14.98 -3.80 -1.09
C TRP A 33 -14.08 -2.78 -0.38
N ASP A 34 -14.59 -2.01 0.59
CA ASP A 34 -13.78 -1.12 1.42
C ASP A 34 -12.66 -1.91 2.12
N ALA A 35 -12.97 -3.09 2.66
CA ALA A 35 -11.95 -3.95 3.29
C ALA A 35 -10.85 -4.40 2.30
N VAL A 36 -11.21 -4.66 1.04
CA VAL A 36 -10.24 -4.98 -0.02
C VAL A 36 -9.38 -3.77 -0.37
N GLU A 37 -9.97 -2.58 -0.48
CA GLU A 37 -9.23 -1.35 -0.77
C GLU A 37 -8.21 -1.02 0.33
N GLU A 38 -8.59 -1.13 1.60
CA GLU A 38 -7.69 -0.89 2.73
C GLU A 38 -6.49 -1.85 2.74
N LEU A 39 -6.73 -3.14 2.46
CA LEU A 39 -5.64 -4.11 2.34
C LEU A 39 -4.70 -3.82 1.17
N GLN A 40 -5.23 -3.37 0.03
CA GLN A 40 -4.42 -2.95 -1.11
C GLN A 40 -3.61 -1.70 -0.80
N ALA A 41 -4.18 -0.74 -0.07
CA ALA A 41 -3.48 0.46 0.39
C ALA A 41 -2.30 0.10 1.30
N GLU A 42 -2.51 -0.78 2.29
CA GLU A 42 -1.42 -1.25 3.16
C GLU A 42 -0.37 -2.06 2.37
N ALA A 43 -0.78 -2.88 1.40
CA ALA A 43 0.18 -3.59 0.54
C ALA A 43 1.06 -2.62 -0.28
N SER A 44 0.49 -1.52 -0.78
CA SER A 44 1.24 -0.45 -1.45
C SER A 44 2.20 0.26 -0.48
N HIS A 45 1.73 0.59 0.72
CA HIS A 45 2.52 1.22 1.75
C HIS A 45 3.71 0.36 2.19
N GLN A 46 3.51 -0.94 2.37
CA GLN A 46 4.59 -1.89 2.65
C GLN A 46 5.62 -1.93 1.52
N GLN A 47 5.19 -1.90 0.25
CA GLN A 47 6.10 -1.85 -0.89
C GLN A 47 6.93 -0.56 -0.90
N GLN A 48 6.35 0.58 -0.53
CA GLN A 48 7.09 1.85 -0.44
C GLN A 48 8.19 1.80 0.63
N LYS A 49 7.94 1.16 1.77
CA LYS A 49 8.97 0.98 2.83
C LYS A 49 10.15 0.10 2.38
N ILE A 50 9.92 -0.77 1.39
CA ILE A 50 10.94 -1.68 0.87
C ILE A 50 11.73 -1.05 -0.29
N LYS A 51 11.31 0.12 -0.81
CA LYS A 51 12.06 0.80 -1.88
C LYS A 51 13.49 1.06 -1.39
N PRO A 52 14.50 0.42 -2.01
CA PRO A 52 15.87 0.66 -1.61
C PRO A 52 16.22 2.10 -1.97
N LYS A 53 16.89 2.79 -1.05
CA LYS A 53 17.48 4.10 -1.33
C LYS A 53 18.30 4.02 -2.62
N ASN A 54 18.08 4.98 -3.51
CA ASN A 54 18.86 5.15 -4.71
C ASN A 54 20.30 5.60 -4.36
N SER A 55 21.18 5.67 -5.35
CA SER A 55 22.59 5.99 -5.12
C SER A 55 22.79 7.37 -4.48
N LEU A 56 21.99 8.37 -4.86
CA LEU A 56 22.06 9.71 -4.30
C LEU A 56 21.53 9.75 -2.87
N GLU A 57 20.39 9.12 -2.60
CA GLU A 57 19.81 9.03 -1.25
C GLU A 57 20.80 8.39 -0.26
N LYS A 58 21.44 7.29 -0.65
CA LYS A 58 22.49 6.65 0.17
C LYS A 58 23.68 7.57 0.38
N TYR A 59 24.16 8.21 -0.69
CA TYR A 59 25.29 9.13 -0.61
C TYR A 59 25.02 10.31 0.33
N CYS A 60 23.81 10.89 0.28
CA CYS A 60 23.42 12.00 1.12
C CYS A 60 23.17 11.62 2.59
N ASP A 61 22.78 10.38 2.89
CA ASP A 61 22.76 9.89 4.28
C ASP A 61 24.16 9.90 4.91
N ASP A 62 25.17 9.49 4.13
CA ASP A 62 26.54 9.36 4.58
C ASP A 62 27.33 10.68 4.51
N ASN A 63 26.91 11.62 3.65
CA ASN A 63 27.60 12.89 3.36
C ASN A 63 26.60 14.08 3.31
N PRO A 64 25.96 14.44 4.44
CA PRO A 64 24.92 15.47 4.46
C PRO A 64 25.42 16.88 4.08
N GLU A 65 26.71 17.16 4.27
CA GLU A 65 27.34 18.44 3.92
C GLU A 65 27.74 18.59 2.45
N ALA A 66 27.66 17.52 1.65
CA ALA A 66 27.97 17.55 0.22
C ALA A 66 27.06 18.56 -0.51
N ASP A 67 27.59 19.21 -1.55
CA ASP A 67 26.86 20.26 -2.27
C ASP A 67 25.53 19.75 -2.86
N GLU A 68 25.48 18.47 -3.26
CA GLU A 68 24.30 17.80 -3.80
C GLU A 68 23.25 17.42 -2.74
N CYS A 69 23.59 17.52 -1.44
CA CYS A 69 22.81 16.97 -0.32
C CYS A 69 22.34 18.04 0.69
N ARG A 70 22.81 19.29 0.56
CA ARG A 70 22.40 20.39 1.44
C ARG A 70 20.91 20.71 1.23
N VAL A 71 20.13 20.52 2.29
CA VAL A 71 18.74 20.97 2.38
C VAL A 71 18.71 22.22 3.26
N TYR A 72 18.08 23.28 2.76
CA TYR A 72 17.89 24.53 3.50
C TYR A 72 16.41 24.60 3.93
N ASP A 73 16.15 24.87 5.21
CA ASP A 73 14.80 25.19 5.68
C ASP A 73 14.46 26.65 5.28
N ASP A 74 13.28 26.85 4.69
CA ASP A 74 12.71 28.17 4.35
C ASP A 74 11.90 28.78 5.52
#